data_AF-A0A950RS80-F1
#
_entry.id   AF-A0A950RS80-F1
#
_cell.length_a   1.000
_cell.length_b   1.000
_cell.length_c   1.000
_cell.angle_alpha   90.00
_cell.angle_beta   90.00
_cell.angle_gamma   90.00
#
_symmetry.space_group_name_H-M   'P 1'
#
loop_
_entity.id
_entity.type
_entity.pdbx_description
1 polymer ?
#
loop_
_entity_poly.entity_id
_entity_poly.type
_entity_poly.pdbx_seq_one_letter_code
_entity_poly.pdbx_strand_id
1 'polypeptide(L)'
;MRGQELLARLREEVLIGDGALGTMISEQGLGREINYERLNLTHPDLITQLHRAYREAGAVVLETNTFGANRTKLTPLHSPDDVRAINRAGVALARAAAGPDAYVAGAVGPLAQTAGPYETAPLDENEIRSLFQEPIIALADAGADLLILETFSDLRQLLLALEVARAHTDLPVICQMAFHEQGHTYAGVHVRTALEALTRAGADVIGANCGRGVRAVMSAVEVLTAGSEGLVSAYPNAGLPEYVDGRYLFGAPLPYLVDSAVGMVEDGVNLIGGCCGTTPAYIAQIAERLGGRKPAPRSRPPAPPPVSREEAPAATTSIPPAGSILDRGRVPPRRPLIVVELDPPRDLHYEPVVRRARQLRDMGVDAVTMGDNTVATLRMHNMTLAQIVQQEAGLPVIVHLTCRDHNLLGLQSLLLAAHVAGLHHILALTGDPARVGDQPGATSVYDLNS
;
A
#
# COMPACT_ATOMS: atom_id res chain seq x y z
N MET A 1 5.81 1.99 -33.70
CA MET A 1 4.76 2.25 -32.69
C MET A 1 5.28 3.30 -31.72
N ARG A 2 4.51 4.32 -31.36
CA ARG A 2 4.95 5.48 -30.56
C ARG A 2 5.50 5.10 -29.18
N GLY A 3 4.99 4.03 -28.56
CA GLY A 3 5.52 3.52 -27.30
C GLY A 3 7.00 3.07 -27.37
N GLN A 4 7.38 2.38 -28.44
CA GLN A 4 8.78 1.93 -28.60
C GLN A 4 9.74 3.11 -28.84
N GLU A 5 9.24 4.16 -29.50
CA GLU A 5 9.96 5.42 -29.65
C GLU A 5 10.16 6.11 -28.29
N LEU A 6 9.14 6.12 -27.42
CA LEU A 6 9.27 6.63 -26.05
C LEU A 6 10.34 5.86 -25.26
N LEU A 7 10.38 4.52 -25.33
CA LEU A 7 11.42 3.73 -24.66
C LEU A 7 12.83 4.02 -25.18
N ALA A 8 12.96 4.33 -26.48
CA ALA A 8 14.23 4.77 -27.05
C ALA A 8 14.61 6.16 -26.52
N ARG A 9 13.67 7.11 -26.50
CA ARG A 9 13.91 8.47 -25.98
C ARG A 9 14.30 8.47 -24.51
N LEU A 10 13.65 7.68 -23.66
CA LEU A 10 13.97 7.57 -22.23
C LEU A 10 15.43 7.12 -21.96
N ARG A 11 16.09 6.46 -22.92
CA ARG A 11 17.50 6.09 -22.81
C ARG A 11 18.45 7.25 -23.13
N GLU A 12 18.00 8.19 -23.97
CA GLU A 12 18.81 9.30 -24.47
C GLU A 12 18.54 10.63 -23.74
N GLU A 13 17.32 10.80 -23.24
CA GLU A 13 16.88 12.01 -22.54
C GLU A 13 15.91 11.71 -21.40
N VAL A 14 15.86 12.62 -20.44
CA VAL A 14 14.88 12.65 -19.37
C VAL A 14 13.57 13.20 -19.93
N LEU A 15 12.50 12.42 -19.83
CA LEU A 15 11.17 12.83 -20.22
C LEU A 15 10.38 13.34 -19.01
N ILE A 16 9.49 14.30 -19.27
CA ILE A 16 8.65 14.95 -18.26
C ILE A 16 7.23 14.39 -18.36
N GLY A 17 6.76 13.78 -17.28
CA GLY A 17 5.36 13.39 -17.08
C GLY A 17 4.50 14.58 -16.65
N ASP A 18 3.18 14.40 -16.62
CA ASP A 18 2.26 15.37 -16.05
C ASP A 18 2.18 15.25 -14.52
N GLY A 19 1.19 15.95 -13.93
CA GLY A 19 0.93 15.99 -12.50
C GLY A 19 -0.45 15.46 -12.14
N ALA A 20 -0.94 15.76 -10.94
CA ALA A 20 -2.19 15.20 -10.45
C ALA A 20 -3.47 15.80 -11.05
N LEU A 21 -4.05 15.12 -12.04
CA LEU A 21 -5.40 15.40 -12.51
C LEU A 21 -6.44 15.40 -11.39
N GLY A 22 -6.41 14.41 -10.50
CA GLY A 22 -7.35 14.32 -9.37
C GLY A 22 -7.30 15.53 -8.43
N THR A 23 -6.11 16.11 -8.21
CA THR A 23 -5.96 17.34 -7.44
C THR A 23 -6.57 18.51 -8.20
N MET A 24 -6.22 18.66 -9.49
CA MET A 24 -6.73 19.75 -10.32
C MET A 24 -8.25 19.73 -10.48
N ILE A 25 -8.86 18.54 -10.56
CA ILE A 25 -10.32 18.34 -10.56
C ILE A 25 -10.92 18.82 -9.23
N SER A 26 -10.32 18.43 -8.11
CA SER A 26 -10.79 18.84 -6.77
C SER A 26 -10.74 20.36 -6.58
N GLU A 27 -9.72 21.02 -7.14
CA GLU A 27 -9.58 22.48 -7.11
C GLU A 27 -10.69 23.22 -7.88
N GLN A 28 -11.37 22.56 -8.82
CA GLN A 28 -12.58 23.09 -9.47
C GLN A 28 -13.81 23.06 -8.56
N GLY A 29 -13.69 22.62 -7.31
CA GLY A 29 -14.78 22.53 -6.35
C GLY A 29 -15.64 21.27 -6.50
N LEU A 30 -15.18 20.28 -7.27
CA LEU A 30 -15.83 18.97 -7.37
C LEU A 30 -15.42 18.11 -6.17
N GLY A 31 -16.42 17.60 -5.44
CA GLY A 31 -16.22 16.77 -4.25
C GLY A 31 -15.91 15.31 -4.59
N ARG A 32 -15.44 14.57 -3.58
CA ARG A 32 -14.97 13.17 -3.70
C ARG A 32 -16.08 12.15 -3.86
N GLU A 33 -17.32 12.56 -3.64
CA GLU A 33 -18.52 11.78 -3.90
C GLU A 33 -18.74 11.53 -5.40
N ILE A 34 -18.08 12.31 -6.26
CA ILE A 34 -18.13 12.16 -7.71
C ILE A 34 -17.01 11.23 -8.16
N ASN A 35 -17.32 10.30 -9.06
CA ASN A 35 -16.30 9.53 -9.75
C ASN A 35 -15.55 10.45 -10.75
N TYR A 36 -14.28 10.74 -10.49
CA TYR A 36 -13.50 11.64 -11.35
C TYR A 36 -13.27 11.08 -12.75
N GLU A 37 -13.15 9.76 -12.91
CA GLU A 37 -12.97 9.16 -14.22
C GLU A 37 -14.23 9.32 -15.10
N ARG A 38 -15.43 9.30 -14.50
CA ARG A 38 -16.71 9.53 -15.19
C ARG A 38 -16.82 10.93 -15.79
N LEU A 39 -16.02 11.89 -15.30
CA LEU A 39 -15.91 13.22 -15.92
C LEU A 39 -15.42 13.15 -17.37
N ASN A 40 -14.76 12.06 -17.78
CA ASN A 40 -14.44 11.84 -19.19
C ASN A 40 -15.69 11.81 -20.09
N LEU A 41 -16.82 11.37 -19.54
CA LEU A 41 -18.09 11.30 -20.27
C LEU A 41 -18.97 12.53 -20.04
N THR A 42 -18.98 13.06 -18.82
CA THR A 42 -19.92 14.13 -18.44
C THR A 42 -19.35 15.53 -18.58
N HIS A 43 -18.03 15.69 -18.45
CA HIS A 43 -17.32 16.98 -18.51
C HIS A 43 -16.03 16.88 -19.35
N PRO A 44 -16.10 16.40 -20.61
CA PRO A 44 -14.92 16.17 -21.44
C PRO A 44 -14.08 17.43 -21.70
N ASP A 45 -14.72 18.60 -21.79
CA ASP A 45 -14.02 19.87 -21.99
C ASP A 45 -13.11 20.23 -20.80
N LEU A 46 -13.59 20.00 -19.57
CA LEU A 46 -12.82 20.21 -18.35
C LEU A 46 -11.57 19.31 -18.36
N ILE A 47 -11.75 18.01 -18.59
CA ILE A 47 -10.64 17.05 -18.59
C ILE A 47 -9.62 17.37 -19.70
N THR A 48 -10.09 17.72 -20.89
CA THR A 48 -9.21 18.15 -22.00
C THR A 48 -8.43 19.42 -21.64
N GLN A 49 -9.07 20.39 -20.97
CA GLN A 49 -8.41 21.61 -20.50
C GLN A 49 -7.31 21.30 -19.47
N LEU A 50 -7.57 20.37 -18.54
CA LEU A 50 -6.57 19.97 -17.54
C LEU A 50 -5.36 19.28 -18.18
N HIS A 51 -5.57 18.36 -19.12
CA HIS A 51 -4.45 17.78 -19.88
C HIS A 51 -3.69 18.84 -20.66
N ARG A 52 -4.38 19.80 -21.27
CA ARG A 52 -3.75 20.90 -22.01
C ARG A 52 -2.90 21.77 -21.10
N ALA A 53 -3.36 22.06 -19.88
CA ALA A 53 -2.57 22.82 -18.91
C ALA A 53 -1.24 22.14 -18.57
N TYR A 54 -1.24 20.81 -18.38
CA TYR A 54 0.01 20.06 -18.18
C TYR A 54 0.88 19.99 -19.44
N ARG A 55 0.26 19.85 -20.62
CA ARG A 55 0.99 19.87 -21.89
C ARG A 55 1.70 21.21 -22.12
N GLU A 56 0.99 22.32 -21.90
CA GLU A 56 1.52 23.69 -22.00
C GLU A 56 2.62 23.95 -20.96
N ALA A 57 2.54 23.31 -19.79
CA ALA A 57 3.61 23.30 -18.79
C ALA A 57 4.83 22.45 -19.19
N GLY A 58 4.80 21.75 -20.33
CA GLY A 58 5.95 21.01 -20.85
C GLY A 58 5.95 19.50 -20.59
N ALA A 59 4.86 18.94 -20.05
CA ALA A 59 4.72 17.48 -20.00
C ALA A 59 4.70 16.88 -21.41
N VAL A 60 5.43 15.80 -21.61
CA VAL A 60 5.51 15.04 -22.87
C VAL A 60 4.95 13.62 -22.73
N VAL A 61 4.67 13.18 -21.50
CA VAL A 61 3.87 11.99 -21.21
C VAL A 61 2.66 12.46 -20.40
N LEU A 62 1.45 12.25 -20.93
CA LEU A 62 0.20 12.61 -20.27
C LEU A 62 -0.51 11.33 -19.83
N GLU A 63 -0.78 11.20 -18.54
CA GLU A 63 -1.59 10.12 -17.99
C GLU A 63 -3.06 10.35 -18.31
N THR A 64 -3.80 9.31 -18.72
CA THR A 64 -5.24 9.41 -18.92
C THR A 64 -5.98 9.53 -17.59
N ASN A 65 -7.12 10.23 -17.56
CA ASN A 65 -8.00 10.27 -16.37
C ASN A 65 -8.76 8.94 -16.19
N THR A 66 -8.03 7.86 -15.90
CA THR A 66 -8.56 6.47 -15.87
C THR A 66 -8.02 5.63 -14.71
N PHE A 67 -7.28 6.23 -13.77
CA PHE A 67 -6.70 5.54 -12.61
C PHE A 67 -7.69 4.61 -11.90
N GLY A 68 -8.90 5.10 -11.59
CA GLY A 68 -9.97 4.36 -10.95
C GLY A 68 -10.98 3.71 -11.90
N ALA A 69 -10.77 3.73 -13.22
CA ALA A 69 -11.73 3.29 -14.22
C ALA A 69 -11.77 1.75 -14.36
N ASN A 70 -12.01 1.05 -13.26
CA ASN A 70 -12.19 -0.40 -13.21
C ASN A 70 -13.46 -0.76 -12.45
N ARG A 71 -13.97 -1.98 -12.67
CA ARG A 71 -15.28 -2.40 -12.15
C ARG A 71 -15.37 -2.31 -10.62
N THR A 72 -14.30 -2.64 -9.90
CA THR A 72 -14.31 -2.63 -8.42
C THR A 72 -14.46 -1.22 -7.84
N LYS A 73 -13.87 -0.20 -8.49
CA LYS A 73 -13.97 1.20 -8.06
C LYS A 73 -15.21 1.91 -8.59
N LEU A 74 -15.77 1.46 -9.71
CA LEU A 74 -17.01 2.03 -10.28
C LEU A 74 -18.29 1.43 -9.69
N THR A 75 -18.24 0.21 -9.14
CA THR A 75 -19.42 -0.46 -8.56
C THR A 75 -20.05 0.33 -7.40
N PRO A 76 -19.29 0.81 -6.39
CA PRO A 76 -19.85 1.61 -5.29
C PRO A 76 -20.48 2.94 -5.75
N LEU A 77 -20.17 3.37 -6.97
CA LEU A 77 -20.63 4.62 -7.59
C LEU A 77 -21.73 4.36 -8.64
N HIS A 78 -22.32 3.16 -8.63
CA HIS A 78 -23.43 2.74 -9.49
C HIS A 78 -23.16 2.91 -11.00
N SER A 79 -21.90 2.77 -11.42
CA SER A 79 -21.49 2.90 -12.84
C SER A 79 -20.56 1.75 -13.32
N PRO A 80 -20.75 0.47 -12.92
CA PRO A 80 -19.82 -0.62 -13.25
C PRO A 80 -19.77 -0.98 -14.74
N ASP A 81 -20.79 -0.63 -15.52
CA ASP A 81 -20.88 -0.93 -16.96
C ASP A 81 -20.15 0.13 -17.83
N ASP A 82 -19.77 1.26 -17.23
CA ASP A 82 -19.14 2.37 -17.94
C ASP A 82 -17.62 2.20 -18.13
N VAL A 83 -17.01 1.11 -17.61
CA VAL A 83 -15.55 0.88 -17.64
C VAL A 83 -14.95 1.15 -19.02
N ARG A 84 -15.49 0.51 -20.06
CA ARG A 84 -14.95 0.66 -21.43
C ARG A 84 -15.14 2.06 -21.98
N ALA A 85 -16.30 2.67 -21.76
CA ALA A 85 -16.62 4.01 -22.26
C ALA A 85 -15.72 5.06 -21.60
N ILE A 86 -15.55 4.99 -20.28
CA ILE A 86 -14.69 5.88 -19.50
C ILE A 86 -13.23 5.78 -19.95
N ASN A 87 -12.70 4.56 -20.10
CA ASN A 87 -11.30 4.36 -20.51
C ASN A 87 -11.05 4.87 -21.93
N ARG A 88 -11.95 4.56 -22.88
CA ARG A 88 -11.85 5.04 -24.27
C ARG A 88 -11.93 6.56 -24.37
N ALA A 89 -12.86 7.17 -23.63
CA ALA A 89 -12.97 8.62 -23.57
C ALA A 89 -11.72 9.26 -22.94
N GLY A 90 -11.18 8.69 -21.86
CA GLY A 90 -9.94 9.17 -21.23
C GLY A 90 -8.76 9.25 -22.20
N VAL A 91 -8.54 8.21 -23.01
CA VAL A 91 -7.51 8.21 -24.06
C VAL A 91 -7.77 9.28 -25.12
N ALA A 92 -9.02 9.40 -25.59
CA ALA A 92 -9.37 10.39 -26.60
C ALA A 92 -9.13 11.84 -26.14
N LEU A 93 -9.47 12.15 -24.89
CA LEU A 93 -9.31 13.49 -24.31
C LEU A 93 -7.83 13.83 -24.08
N ALA A 94 -7.05 12.89 -23.52
CA ALA A 94 -5.61 13.06 -23.39
C ALA A 94 -4.93 13.23 -24.75
N ARG A 95 -5.35 12.44 -25.76
CA ARG A 95 -4.83 12.55 -27.14
C ARG A 95 -5.12 13.90 -27.78
N ALA A 96 -6.33 14.42 -27.58
CA ALA A 96 -6.73 15.73 -28.10
C ALA A 96 -5.87 16.87 -27.51
N ALA A 97 -5.39 16.73 -26.28
CA ALA A 97 -4.49 17.68 -25.63
C ALA A 97 -3.00 17.47 -25.96
N ALA A 98 -2.56 16.22 -26.12
CA ALA A 98 -1.16 15.85 -26.34
C ALA A 98 -0.56 16.46 -27.62
N GLY A 99 -1.35 16.50 -28.70
CA GLY A 99 -0.83 16.83 -30.04
C GLY A 99 0.11 15.74 -30.59
N PRO A 100 0.89 16.03 -31.64
CA PRO A 100 1.72 15.04 -32.32
C PRO A 100 3.00 14.64 -31.57
N ASP A 101 3.46 15.45 -30.62
CA ASP A 101 4.81 15.34 -30.02
C ASP A 101 4.83 14.82 -28.58
N ALA A 102 3.67 14.48 -28.01
CA ALA A 102 3.54 13.91 -26.68
C ALA A 102 2.90 12.51 -26.72
N TYR A 103 3.11 11.74 -25.66
CA TYR A 103 2.63 10.37 -25.52
C TYR A 103 1.47 10.31 -24.53
N VAL A 104 0.49 9.45 -24.82
CA VAL A 104 -0.67 9.22 -23.96
C VAL A 104 -0.48 7.90 -23.21
N ALA A 105 -0.31 7.96 -21.89
CA ALA A 105 -0.17 6.81 -21.02
C ALA A 105 -1.53 6.41 -20.45
N GLY A 106 -1.99 5.19 -20.77
CA GLY A 106 -3.19 4.62 -20.19
C GLY A 106 -2.96 4.31 -18.71
N ALA A 107 -3.49 5.14 -17.81
CA ALA A 107 -3.33 4.98 -16.37
C ALA A 107 -4.27 3.91 -15.81
N VAL A 108 -3.69 2.95 -15.09
CA VAL A 108 -4.41 1.84 -14.44
C VAL A 108 -3.97 1.78 -12.98
N GLY A 109 -4.89 2.09 -12.06
CA GLY A 109 -4.67 1.96 -10.63
C GLY A 109 -5.04 0.59 -10.08
N PRO A 110 -4.76 0.34 -8.78
CA PRO A 110 -5.12 -0.93 -8.13
C PRO A 110 -6.63 -1.14 -8.07
N LEU A 111 -7.05 -2.40 -7.91
CA LEU A 111 -8.42 -2.75 -7.61
C LEU A 111 -8.75 -2.34 -6.16
N ALA A 112 -10.01 -1.96 -5.93
CA ALA A 112 -10.47 -1.77 -4.56
C ALA A 112 -10.47 -3.13 -3.86
N GLN A 113 -9.89 -3.18 -2.66
CA GLN A 113 -10.20 -4.29 -1.75
C GLN A 113 -11.67 -4.11 -1.36
N THR A 114 -12.51 -5.09 -1.65
CA THR A 114 -13.94 -5.08 -1.31
C THR A 114 -14.11 -5.19 0.21
N ALA A 115 -13.79 -4.11 0.92
CA ALA A 115 -14.06 -3.94 2.34
C ALA A 115 -15.47 -3.37 2.53
N GLY A 116 -16.48 -4.15 2.14
CA GLY A 116 -17.80 -3.98 2.73
C GLY A 116 -17.75 -4.39 4.20
N PRO A 117 -18.61 -3.82 5.08
CA PRO A 117 -18.69 -4.22 6.49
C PRO A 117 -19.12 -5.68 6.69
N TYR A 118 -19.55 -6.36 5.63
CA TYR A 118 -19.83 -7.78 5.59
C TYR A 118 -19.21 -8.37 4.31
N GLU A 119 -18.22 -9.24 4.48
CA GLU A 119 -17.67 -10.18 3.49
C GLU A 119 -17.03 -9.60 2.20
N THR A 120 -15.77 -9.97 1.97
CA THR A 120 -15.42 -10.91 0.89
C THR A 120 -14.04 -11.51 1.19
N ALA A 121 -13.85 -12.78 0.81
CA ALA A 121 -12.51 -13.35 0.71
C ALA A 121 -11.63 -12.48 -0.20
N PRO A 122 -10.30 -12.41 0.00
CA PRO A 122 -9.43 -11.71 -0.93
C PRO A 122 -9.65 -12.24 -2.34
N LEU A 123 -9.77 -11.34 -3.32
CA LEU A 123 -9.97 -11.70 -4.73
C LEU A 123 -8.94 -12.74 -5.15
N ASP A 124 -9.43 -13.81 -5.78
CA ASP A 124 -8.53 -14.81 -6.33
C ASP A 124 -7.77 -14.25 -7.54
N GLU A 125 -6.72 -14.94 -7.98
CA GLU A 125 -5.89 -14.41 -9.07
C GLU A 125 -6.61 -14.35 -10.42
N ASN A 126 -7.56 -15.25 -10.68
CA ASN A 126 -8.32 -15.26 -11.94
C ASN A 126 -9.32 -14.11 -11.98
N GLU A 127 -9.95 -13.81 -10.85
CA GLU A 127 -10.79 -12.63 -10.69
C GLU A 127 -10.00 -11.35 -10.92
N ILE A 128 -8.81 -11.22 -10.31
CA ILE A 128 -7.93 -10.06 -10.51
C ILE A 128 -7.55 -9.91 -12.00
N ARG A 129 -7.13 -11.00 -12.65
CA ARG A 129 -6.80 -10.98 -14.09
C ARG A 129 -8.00 -10.51 -14.92
N SER A 130 -9.18 -11.08 -14.68
CA SER A 130 -10.41 -10.70 -15.40
C SER A 130 -10.79 -9.24 -15.20
N LEU A 131 -10.58 -8.69 -14.00
CA LEU A 131 -10.92 -7.31 -13.67
C LEU A 131 -9.96 -6.30 -14.30
N PHE A 132 -8.69 -6.65 -14.47
CA PHE A 132 -7.72 -5.82 -15.19
C PHE A 132 -7.83 -5.93 -16.72
N GLN A 133 -8.28 -7.07 -17.24
CA GLN A 133 -8.37 -7.30 -18.68
C GLN A 133 -9.24 -6.26 -19.40
N GLU A 134 -10.41 -5.93 -18.84
CA GLU A 134 -11.33 -4.98 -19.46
C GLU A 134 -10.76 -3.56 -19.63
N PRO A 135 -10.26 -2.87 -18.59
CA PRO A 135 -9.69 -1.53 -18.74
C PRO A 135 -8.42 -1.54 -19.61
N ILE A 136 -7.54 -2.54 -19.46
CA ILE A 136 -6.30 -2.63 -20.25
C ILE A 136 -6.59 -2.73 -21.75
N ILE A 137 -7.50 -3.63 -22.15
CA ILE A 137 -7.91 -3.75 -23.56
C ILE A 137 -8.58 -2.46 -24.04
N ALA A 138 -9.44 -1.85 -23.23
CA ALA A 138 -10.11 -0.61 -23.61
C ALA A 138 -9.13 0.55 -23.86
N LEU A 139 -8.09 0.68 -23.04
CA LEU A 139 -7.03 1.67 -23.21
C LEU A 139 -6.17 1.40 -24.46
N ALA A 140 -5.79 0.14 -24.68
CA ALA A 140 -4.99 -0.26 -25.83
C ALA A 140 -5.76 -0.06 -27.15
N ASP A 141 -7.01 -0.52 -27.23
CA ASP A 141 -7.88 -0.36 -28.41
C ASP A 141 -8.14 1.12 -28.74
N ALA A 142 -8.15 1.99 -27.73
CA ALA A 142 -8.37 3.42 -27.90
C ALA A 142 -7.13 4.17 -28.42
N GLY A 143 -5.98 3.51 -28.51
CA GLY A 143 -4.75 4.10 -29.05
C GLY A 143 -3.88 4.81 -28.01
N ALA A 144 -3.84 4.32 -26.78
CA ALA A 144 -2.80 4.67 -25.83
C ALA A 144 -1.41 4.31 -26.40
N ASP A 145 -0.39 5.11 -26.10
CA ASP A 145 0.99 4.87 -26.57
C ASP A 145 1.75 3.91 -25.66
N LEU A 146 1.34 3.82 -24.40
CA LEU A 146 1.89 2.99 -23.33
C LEU A 146 0.83 2.81 -22.23
N LEU A 147 1.07 1.87 -21.32
CA LEU A 147 0.31 1.74 -20.07
C LEU A 147 1.18 2.18 -18.89
N ILE A 148 0.55 2.78 -17.89
CA ILE A 148 1.16 3.07 -16.60
C ILE A 148 0.31 2.43 -15.50
N LEU A 149 0.86 1.38 -14.89
CA LEU A 149 0.28 0.67 -13.76
C LEU A 149 0.77 1.35 -12.49
N GLU A 150 -0.01 2.27 -11.93
CA GLU A 150 0.45 3.20 -10.90
C GLU A 150 -0.21 3.01 -9.53
N THR A 151 0.49 3.46 -8.48
CA THR A 151 0.02 3.49 -7.09
C THR A 151 -0.35 2.11 -6.51
N PHE A 152 0.32 1.03 -6.94
CA PHE A 152 0.12 -0.29 -6.33
C PHE A 152 0.86 -0.39 -4.99
N SER A 153 0.17 -0.81 -3.93
CA SER A 153 0.81 -1.24 -2.67
C SER A 153 0.98 -2.75 -2.58
N ASP A 154 0.15 -3.50 -3.31
CA ASP A 154 0.16 -4.95 -3.40
C ASP A 154 0.92 -5.40 -4.66
N LEU A 155 2.10 -5.99 -4.47
CA LEU A 155 2.94 -6.48 -5.57
C LEU A 155 2.26 -7.60 -6.36
N ARG A 156 1.42 -8.43 -5.72
CA ARG A 156 0.70 -9.51 -6.41
C ARG A 156 -0.25 -8.94 -7.45
N GLN A 157 -1.06 -7.94 -7.09
CA GLN A 157 -1.96 -7.29 -8.03
C GLN A 157 -1.20 -6.62 -9.18
N LEU A 158 -0.08 -5.97 -8.91
CA LEU A 158 0.72 -5.33 -9.94
C LEU A 158 1.31 -6.35 -10.94
N LEU A 159 1.81 -7.49 -10.44
CA LEU A 159 2.32 -8.56 -11.30
C LEU A 159 1.22 -9.16 -12.18
N LEU A 160 0.02 -9.34 -11.64
CA LEU A 160 -1.14 -9.84 -12.40
C LEU A 160 -1.62 -8.81 -13.44
N ALA A 161 -1.63 -7.52 -13.11
CA ALA A 161 -1.95 -6.46 -14.06
C ALA A 161 -0.92 -6.40 -15.21
N LEU A 162 0.38 -6.55 -14.90
CA LEU A 162 1.44 -6.64 -15.90
C LEU A 162 1.30 -7.89 -16.78
N GLU A 163 0.99 -9.04 -16.18
CA GLU A 163 0.71 -10.30 -16.91
C GLU A 163 -0.42 -10.10 -17.93
N VAL A 164 -1.54 -9.49 -17.50
CA VAL A 164 -2.68 -9.17 -18.38
C VAL A 164 -2.28 -8.19 -19.48
N ALA A 165 -1.53 -7.14 -19.17
CA ALA A 165 -1.04 -6.20 -20.17
C ALA A 165 -0.21 -6.93 -21.25
N ARG A 166 0.74 -7.78 -20.84
CA ARG A 166 1.58 -8.55 -21.77
C ARG A 166 0.81 -9.57 -22.58
N ALA A 167 -0.28 -10.13 -22.05
CA ALA A 167 -1.11 -11.10 -22.75
C ALA A 167 -2.02 -10.47 -23.83
N HIS A 168 -2.33 -9.17 -23.70
CA HIS A 168 -3.36 -8.52 -24.52
C HIS A 168 -2.88 -7.33 -25.34
N THR A 169 -1.65 -6.86 -25.15
CA THR A 169 -1.10 -5.75 -25.93
C THR A 169 0.43 -5.73 -25.98
N ASP A 170 0.98 -5.18 -27.06
CA ASP A 170 2.42 -4.95 -27.24
C ASP A 170 2.87 -3.55 -26.76
N LEU A 171 1.96 -2.81 -26.12
CA LEU A 171 2.29 -1.50 -25.56
C LEU A 171 3.36 -1.64 -24.46
N PRO A 172 4.30 -0.68 -24.37
CA PRO A 172 5.18 -0.59 -23.22
C PRO A 172 4.40 -0.43 -21.92
N VAL A 173 4.91 -1.01 -20.84
CA VAL A 173 4.28 -0.97 -19.52
C VAL A 173 5.24 -0.39 -18.48
N ILE A 174 4.83 0.74 -17.91
CA ILE A 174 5.46 1.34 -16.73
C ILE A 174 4.78 0.76 -15.50
N CYS A 175 5.56 0.23 -14.55
CA CYS A 175 5.05 -0.32 -13.30
C CYS A 175 5.55 0.52 -12.12
N GLN A 176 4.63 1.12 -11.36
CA GLN A 176 4.95 1.93 -10.20
C GLN A 176 4.27 1.39 -8.94
N MET A 177 5.01 1.45 -7.84
CA MET A 177 4.50 1.13 -6.51
C MET A 177 4.53 2.34 -5.58
N ALA A 178 3.58 2.39 -4.66
CA ALA A 178 3.52 3.39 -3.61
C ALA A 178 4.24 2.89 -2.35
N PHE A 179 5.41 3.46 -2.09
CA PHE A 179 6.23 3.18 -0.90
C PHE A 179 5.95 4.19 0.21
N HIS A 180 6.04 3.73 1.46
CA HIS A 180 5.82 4.54 2.64
C HIS A 180 7.15 4.88 3.31
N GLU A 181 7.47 4.25 4.43
CA GLU A 181 8.73 4.48 5.15
C GLU A 181 9.71 3.34 4.90
N GLN A 182 11.00 3.65 4.97
CA GLN A 182 12.09 2.66 4.90
C GLN A 182 12.00 1.75 3.65
N GLY A 183 11.48 2.27 2.54
CA GLY A 183 11.39 1.52 1.29
C GLY A 183 10.34 0.40 1.27
N HIS A 184 9.36 0.40 2.17
CA HIS A 184 8.30 -0.63 2.19
C HIS A 184 6.96 -0.07 1.72
N THR A 185 6.18 -0.87 0.99
CA THR A 185 4.77 -0.59 0.75
C THR A 185 3.95 -0.85 2.02
N TYR A 186 2.68 -0.41 2.05
CA TYR A 186 1.76 -0.76 3.15
C TYR A 186 1.54 -2.27 3.31
N ALA A 187 1.73 -3.05 2.24
CA ALA A 187 1.66 -4.51 2.29
C ALA A 187 2.99 -5.16 2.74
N GLY A 188 3.98 -4.37 3.18
CA GLY A 188 5.26 -4.86 3.67
C GLY A 188 6.26 -5.28 2.59
N VAL A 189 6.03 -4.89 1.32
CA VAL A 189 6.95 -5.23 0.22
C VAL A 189 8.07 -4.21 0.14
N HIS A 190 9.32 -4.64 0.30
CA HIS A 190 10.51 -3.79 0.14
C HIS A 190 10.80 -3.47 -1.35
N VAL A 191 11.33 -2.27 -1.63
CA VAL A 191 11.66 -1.79 -3.00
C VAL A 191 12.50 -2.79 -3.80
N ARG A 192 13.52 -3.39 -3.17
CA ARG A 192 14.40 -4.38 -3.83
C ARG A 192 13.62 -5.61 -4.30
N THR A 193 12.71 -6.11 -3.47
CA THR A 193 11.86 -7.26 -3.80
C THR A 193 10.95 -6.94 -4.98
N ALA A 194 10.35 -5.75 -4.98
CA ALA A 194 9.53 -5.28 -6.09
C ALA A 194 10.34 -5.15 -7.39
N LEU A 195 11.52 -4.53 -7.33
CA LEU A 195 12.43 -4.37 -8.46
C LEU A 195 12.78 -5.72 -9.12
N GLU A 196 13.22 -6.70 -8.32
CA GLU A 196 13.59 -8.02 -8.83
C GLU A 196 12.41 -8.76 -9.46
N ALA A 197 11.24 -8.69 -8.82
CA ALA A 197 10.03 -9.34 -9.30
C ALA A 197 9.53 -8.72 -10.62
N LEU A 198 9.44 -7.39 -10.69
CA LEU A 198 8.97 -6.66 -11.88
C LEU A 198 9.96 -6.77 -13.05
N THR A 199 11.27 -6.78 -12.76
CA THR A 199 12.29 -7.03 -13.80
C THR A 199 12.11 -8.42 -14.40
N ARG A 200 11.92 -9.45 -13.58
CA ARG A 200 11.69 -10.83 -14.04
C ARG A 200 10.37 -10.97 -14.82
N ALA A 201 9.35 -10.24 -14.42
CA ALA A 201 8.06 -10.20 -15.10
C ALA A 201 8.08 -9.39 -16.41
N GLY A 202 9.18 -8.69 -16.70
CA GLY A 202 9.38 -7.97 -17.94
C GLY A 202 8.69 -6.61 -17.97
N ALA A 203 8.68 -5.84 -16.87
CA ALA A 203 8.29 -4.43 -16.92
C ALA A 203 9.32 -3.62 -17.75
N ASP A 204 8.86 -2.66 -18.57
CA ASP A 204 9.77 -1.83 -19.39
C ASP A 204 10.40 -0.68 -18.59
N VAL A 205 9.63 -0.14 -17.64
CA VAL A 205 10.04 0.92 -16.72
C VAL A 205 9.52 0.58 -15.34
N ILE A 206 10.37 0.67 -14.32
CA ILE A 206 10.00 0.41 -12.91
C ILE A 206 10.16 1.70 -12.12
N GLY A 207 9.18 2.06 -11.31
CA GLY A 207 9.22 3.33 -10.61
C GLY A 207 8.50 3.35 -9.27
N ALA A 208 8.50 4.55 -8.70
CA ALA A 208 7.78 4.87 -7.49
C ALA A 208 6.93 6.12 -7.70
N ASN A 209 5.71 6.08 -7.19
CA ASN A 209 4.84 7.24 -7.18
C ASN A 209 4.08 7.33 -5.86
N CYS A 210 3.48 8.50 -5.60
CA CYS A 210 2.66 8.71 -4.42
C CYS A 210 3.41 8.42 -3.10
N GLY A 211 2.79 7.69 -2.18
CA GLY A 211 3.41 7.27 -0.92
C GLY A 211 3.41 8.36 0.16
N ARG A 212 4.37 8.26 1.09
CA ARG A 212 4.47 9.18 2.24
C ARG A 212 5.23 10.47 1.91
N GLY A 213 4.80 11.16 0.86
CA GLY A 213 5.41 12.41 0.38
C GLY A 213 6.74 12.18 -0.35
N VAL A 214 7.43 13.29 -0.65
CA VAL A 214 8.61 13.33 -1.53
C VAL A 214 9.74 12.39 -1.08
N ARG A 215 10.06 12.38 0.22
CA ARG A 215 11.16 11.57 0.78
C ARG A 215 10.97 10.07 0.55
N ALA A 216 9.74 9.57 0.62
CA ALA A 216 9.45 8.16 0.39
C ALA A 216 9.82 7.73 -1.03
N VAL A 217 9.47 8.57 -2.02
CA VAL A 217 9.80 8.34 -3.43
C VAL A 217 11.30 8.49 -3.66
N MET A 218 11.96 9.48 -3.07
CA MET A 218 13.42 9.63 -3.17
C MET A 218 14.16 8.38 -2.65
N SER A 219 13.82 7.89 -1.45
CA SER A 219 14.44 6.67 -0.91
C SER A 219 14.16 5.43 -1.76
N ALA A 220 13.00 5.36 -2.41
CA ALA A 220 12.72 4.29 -3.36
C ALA A 220 13.57 4.43 -4.63
N VAL A 221 13.70 5.64 -5.17
CA VAL A 221 14.55 5.94 -6.33
C VAL A 221 16.00 5.54 -6.07
N GLU A 222 16.57 5.88 -4.91
CA GLU A 222 17.94 5.48 -4.54
C GLU A 222 18.15 3.96 -4.68
N VAL A 223 17.19 3.15 -4.19
CA VAL A 223 17.27 1.69 -4.29
C VAL A 223 17.04 1.20 -5.72
N LEU A 224 16.10 1.80 -6.44
CA LEU A 224 15.76 1.45 -7.82
C LEU A 224 16.94 1.73 -8.77
N THR A 225 17.54 2.92 -8.71
CA THR A 225 18.63 3.30 -9.59
C THR A 225 19.93 2.56 -9.25
N ALA A 226 20.17 2.26 -7.96
CA ALA A 226 21.31 1.42 -7.57
C ALA A 226 21.18 -0.05 -8.04
N GLY A 227 19.95 -0.56 -8.17
CA GLY A 227 19.69 -1.97 -8.48
C GLY A 227 19.25 -2.28 -9.91
N SER A 228 18.82 -1.28 -10.68
CA SER A 228 18.19 -1.48 -12.00
C SER A 228 19.15 -1.16 -13.15
N GLU A 229 19.23 -2.08 -14.11
CA GLU A 229 19.81 -1.83 -15.45
C GLU A 229 18.78 -1.24 -16.43
N GLY A 230 17.49 -1.24 -16.05
CA GLY A 230 16.38 -0.77 -16.87
C GLY A 230 16.05 0.71 -16.66
N LEU A 231 14.94 1.16 -17.24
CA LEU A 231 14.46 2.52 -17.10
C LEU A 231 13.75 2.71 -15.75
N VAL A 232 13.93 3.89 -15.13
CA VAL A 232 13.33 4.22 -13.84
C VAL A 232 12.41 5.44 -13.96
N SER A 233 11.24 5.40 -13.33
CA SER A 233 10.30 6.53 -13.25
C SER A 233 10.05 6.98 -11.81
N ALA A 234 9.74 8.26 -11.62
CA ALA A 234 9.42 8.83 -10.31
C ALA A 234 8.31 9.90 -10.41
N TYR A 235 7.26 9.78 -9.60
CA TYR A 235 6.12 10.70 -9.54
C TYR A 235 5.80 11.04 -8.07
N PRO A 236 6.59 11.91 -7.42
CA PRO A 236 6.39 12.27 -6.02
C PRO A 236 5.08 13.05 -5.78
N ASN A 237 4.46 12.85 -4.62
CA ASN A 237 3.42 13.76 -4.12
C ASN A 237 4.01 15.08 -3.63
N ALA A 238 3.22 16.15 -3.66
CA ALA A 238 3.56 17.47 -3.11
C ALA A 238 3.48 17.53 -1.57
N GLY A 239 4.04 16.52 -0.89
CA GLY A 239 3.97 16.37 0.56
C GLY A 239 2.83 15.46 1.01
N LEU A 240 2.53 15.52 2.31
CA LEU A 240 1.42 14.75 2.87
C LEU A 240 0.10 15.50 2.68
N PRO A 241 -1.00 14.78 2.41
CA PRO A 241 -2.31 15.39 2.31
C PRO A 241 -2.80 15.86 3.68
N GLU A 242 -3.17 17.13 3.79
CA GLU A 242 -3.88 17.70 4.94
C GLU A 242 -5.33 17.96 4.56
N TYR A 243 -6.29 17.53 5.38
CA TYR A 243 -7.70 17.77 5.11
C TYR A 243 -8.18 19.05 5.80
N VAL A 244 -8.50 20.07 5.02
CA VAL A 244 -8.90 21.41 5.48
C VAL A 244 -10.16 21.83 4.71
N ASP A 245 -11.24 22.14 5.44
CA ASP A 245 -12.51 22.66 4.89
C ASP A 245 -13.06 21.86 3.69
N GLY A 246 -13.05 20.53 3.79
CA GLY A 246 -13.59 19.66 2.75
C GLY A 246 -12.60 19.28 1.65
N ARG A 247 -11.37 19.82 1.69
CA ARG A 247 -10.36 19.70 0.62
C ARG A 247 -9.06 19.11 1.15
N TYR A 248 -8.33 18.43 0.28
CA TYR A 248 -6.96 18.01 0.57
C TYR A 248 -5.97 19.05 0.06
N LEU A 249 -5.20 19.60 0.98
CA LEU A 249 -4.10 20.51 0.71
C LEU A 249 -2.77 19.77 0.79
N PHE A 250 -1.84 20.18 -0.04
CA PHE A 250 -0.50 19.60 -0.13
C PHE A 250 0.50 20.71 0.17
N GLY A 251 1.16 20.59 1.32
CA GLY A 251 1.94 21.68 1.90
C GLY A 251 3.38 21.81 1.43
N ALA A 252 3.89 20.91 0.58
CA ALA A 252 5.29 20.98 0.16
C ALA A 252 5.56 22.22 -0.69
N PRO A 253 6.53 23.08 -0.33
CA PRO A 253 6.87 24.24 -1.13
C PRO A 253 7.36 23.84 -2.51
N LEU A 254 6.93 24.59 -3.52
CA LEU A 254 7.30 24.35 -4.91
C LEU A 254 8.83 24.23 -5.16
N PRO A 255 9.70 25.10 -4.60
CA PRO A 255 11.15 24.93 -4.76
C PRO A 255 11.66 23.59 -4.22
N TYR A 256 11.14 23.12 -3.09
CA TYR A 256 11.54 21.84 -2.51
C TYR A 256 11.16 20.67 -3.43
N LEU A 257 9.99 20.71 -4.07
CA LEU A 257 9.56 19.69 -5.02
C LEU A 257 10.46 19.66 -6.25
N VAL A 258 10.79 20.83 -6.80
CA VAL A 258 11.64 20.96 -7.99
C VAL A 258 13.06 20.47 -7.68
N ASP A 259 13.66 20.89 -6.56
CA ASP A 259 15.00 20.47 -6.17
C ASP A 259 15.06 18.96 -5.91
N SER A 260 14.01 18.39 -5.32
CA SER A 260 13.92 16.93 -5.11
C SER A 260 13.81 16.16 -6.43
N ALA A 261 13.07 16.70 -7.41
CA ALA A 261 12.96 16.12 -8.75
C ALA A 261 14.30 16.15 -9.50
N VAL A 262 15.04 17.26 -9.36
CA VAL A 262 16.41 17.37 -9.90
C VAL A 262 17.32 16.31 -9.28
N GLY A 263 17.30 16.17 -7.95
CA GLY A 263 18.09 15.14 -7.26
C GLY A 263 17.77 13.71 -7.74
N MET A 264 16.49 13.37 -7.90
CA MET A 264 16.09 12.06 -8.41
C MET A 264 16.56 11.81 -9.86
N VAL A 265 16.59 12.85 -10.71
CA VAL A 265 17.15 12.75 -12.06
C VAL A 265 18.68 12.60 -12.02
N GLU A 266 19.36 13.29 -11.11
CA GLU A 266 20.79 13.11 -10.86
C GLU A 266 21.14 11.70 -10.35
N ASP A 267 20.22 11.06 -9.63
CA ASP A 267 20.32 9.65 -9.22
C ASP A 267 20.05 8.66 -10.37
N GLY A 268 19.56 9.14 -11.52
CA GLY A 268 19.39 8.34 -12.73
C GLY A 268 17.94 7.98 -13.10
N VAL A 269 16.94 8.75 -12.64
CA VAL A 269 15.56 8.66 -13.13
C VAL A 269 15.47 9.10 -14.60
N ASN A 270 14.71 8.35 -15.41
CA ASN A 270 14.49 8.60 -16.84
C ASN A 270 13.17 9.34 -17.12
N LEU A 271 12.14 9.07 -16.33
CA LEU A 271 10.82 9.70 -16.44
C LEU A 271 10.44 10.33 -15.11
N ILE A 272 10.35 11.65 -15.06
CA ILE A 272 10.00 12.41 -13.87
C ILE A 272 8.68 13.15 -14.10
N GLY A 273 7.71 12.95 -13.21
CA GLY A 273 6.42 13.64 -13.24
C GLY A 273 6.00 14.03 -11.83
N GLY A 274 4.70 14.15 -11.59
CA GLY A 274 4.15 14.45 -10.28
C GLY A 274 2.90 13.65 -9.96
N CYS A 275 2.69 13.35 -8.68
CA CYS A 275 1.46 12.71 -8.21
C CYS A 275 0.64 13.73 -7.38
N CYS A 276 -0.11 13.30 -6.37
CA CYS A 276 -1.06 14.13 -5.63
C CYS A 276 -0.46 15.47 -5.16
N GLY A 277 -1.16 16.57 -5.44
CA GLY A 277 -0.75 17.93 -5.09
C GLY A 277 0.19 18.62 -6.09
N THR A 278 0.67 17.93 -7.12
CA THR A 278 1.53 18.53 -8.13
C THR A 278 0.72 19.23 -9.23
N THR A 279 1.06 20.48 -9.51
CA THR A 279 0.30 21.37 -10.41
C THR A 279 1.07 21.64 -11.71
N PRO A 280 0.45 22.24 -12.74
CA PRO A 280 1.16 22.70 -13.93
C PRO A 280 2.36 23.62 -13.62
N ALA A 281 2.31 24.41 -12.53
CA ALA A 281 3.45 25.24 -12.11
C ALA A 281 4.68 24.42 -11.71
N TYR A 282 4.47 23.24 -11.12
CA TYR A 282 5.55 22.28 -10.84
C TYR A 282 6.11 21.68 -12.12
N ILE A 283 5.23 21.21 -13.00
CA ILE A 283 5.63 20.64 -14.29
C ILE A 283 6.43 21.64 -15.13
N ALA A 284 6.03 22.91 -15.17
CA ALA A 284 6.74 23.98 -15.86
C ALA A 284 8.18 24.15 -15.36
N GLN A 285 8.37 24.18 -14.04
CA GLN A 285 9.71 24.35 -13.47
C GLN A 285 10.60 23.12 -13.69
N ILE A 286 10.07 21.90 -13.56
CA ILE A 286 10.88 20.70 -13.85
C ILE A 286 11.16 20.55 -15.34
N ALA A 287 10.24 20.94 -16.22
CA ALA A 287 10.45 20.92 -17.67
C ALA A 287 11.54 21.91 -18.10
N GLU A 288 11.51 23.14 -17.57
CA GLU A 288 12.55 24.15 -17.80
C GLU A 288 13.91 23.65 -17.30
N ARG A 289 13.94 23.03 -16.12
CA ARG A 289 15.20 22.60 -15.50
C ARG A 289 15.74 21.32 -16.10
N LEU A 290 14.90 20.34 -16.45
CA LEU A 290 15.32 18.95 -16.72
C LEU A 290 15.00 18.46 -18.13
N GLY A 291 14.11 19.12 -18.87
CA GLY A 291 13.69 18.69 -20.20
C GLY A 291 14.86 18.52 -21.17
N GLY A 292 14.96 17.36 -21.81
CA GLY A 292 15.99 17.05 -22.80
C GLY A 292 17.40 16.82 -22.23
N ARG A 293 17.56 16.81 -20.89
CA ARG A 293 18.84 16.41 -20.28
C ARG A 293 19.10 14.94 -20.52
N LYS A 294 20.35 14.57 -20.71
CA LYS A 294 20.74 13.16 -20.72
C LYS A 294 20.53 12.53 -19.33
N PRO A 295 20.03 11.29 -19.24
CA PRO A 295 19.95 10.58 -17.96
C PRO A 295 21.35 10.48 -17.32
N ALA A 296 21.41 10.67 -16.00
CA ALA A 296 22.66 10.55 -15.28
C ALA A 296 23.21 9.11 -15.39
N PRO A 297 24.54 8.93 -15.59
CA PRO A 297 25.14 7.61 -15.57
C PRO A 297 25.00 7.01 -14.17
N ARG A 298 24.39 5.84 -14.07
CA ARG A 298 24.28 5.12 -12.80
C ARG A 298 25.61 4.44 -12.49
N SER A 299 26.27 4.85 -11.42
CA SER A 299 27.42 4.11 -10.91
C SER A 299 26.91 2.92 -10.12
N ARG A 300 27.28 1.70 -10.54
CA ARG A 300 26.89 0.49 -9.84
C ARG A 300 27.81 0.33 -8.62
N PRO A 301 27.35 0.50 -7.37
CA PRO A 301 28.09 -0.10 -6.27
C PRO A 301 28.17 -1.61 -6.56
N PRO A 302 29.31 -2.29 -6.30
CA PRO A 302 29.42 -3.73 -6.50
C PRO A 302 28.21 -4.39 -5.86
N ALA A 303 27.58 -5.31 -6.60
CA ALA A 303 26.42 -6.04 -6.10
C ALA A 303 26.77 -6.52 -4.69
N PRO A 304 26.02 -6.12 -3.65
CA PRO A 304 26.20 -6.76 -2.36
C PRO A 304 26.09 -8.27 -2.61
N PRO A 305 26.92 -9.10 -1.95
CA PRO A 305 26.80 -10.55 -2.07
C PRO A 305 25.32 -10.92 -1.93
N PRO A 306 24.82 -11.94 -2.66
CA PRO A 306 23.42 -12.31 -2.61
C PRO A 306 23.02 -12.32 -1.14
N VAL A 307 22.12 -11.41 -0.78
CA VAL A 307 21.63 -11.34 0.59
C VAL A 307 20.83 -12.62 0.72
N SER A 308 21.52 -13.67 1.17
CA SER A 308 20.98 -14.97 1.49
C SER A 308 19.95 -14.69 2.56
N ARG A 309 18.69 -14.43 2.18
CA ARG A 309 17.59 -13.97 3.05
C ARG A 309 18.12 -13.76 4.46
N GLU A 310 18.81 -12.64 4.70
CA GLU A 310 19.08 -12.30 6.07
C GLU A 310 17.70 -11.85 6.51
N GLU A 311 16.93 -12.83 7.02
CA GLU A 311 15.93 -12.60 8.04
C GLU A 311 16.54 -11.48 8.89
N ALA A 312 15.97 -10.27 8.77
CA ALA A 312 16.33 -9.14 9.61
C ALA A 312 16.58 -9.73 10.99
N PRO A 313 17.81 -9.61 11.54
CA PRO A 313 18.35 -10.54 12.54
C PRO A 313 17.22 -10.82 13.48
N ALA A 314 16.63 -12.02 13.37
CA ALA A 314 15.41 -12.35 14.06
C ALA A 314 15.72 -11.97 15.48
N ALA A 315 15.10 -10.87 15.96
CA ALA A 315 15.54 -10.24 17.18
C ALA A 315 15.54 -11.37 18.17
N THR A 316 16.74 -11.76 18.59
CA THR A 316 16.92 -13.05 19.23
C THR A 316 16.51 -12.82 20.68
N THR A 317 15.23 -12.56 20.89
CA THR A 317 14.55 -13.05 22.07
C THR A 317 14.48 -14.54 21.84
N SER A 318 15.53 -15.22 22.27
CA SER A 318 15.67 -16.68 22.33
C SER A 318 14.69 -17.29 23.32
N ILE A 319 13.40 -16.97 23.19
CA ILE A 319 12.36 -17.83 23.70
C ILE A 319 12.08 -18.77 22.52
N PRO A 320 12.50 -20.05 22.58
CA PRO A 320 12.13 -20.99 21.54
C PRO A 320 10.60 -20.91 21.39
N PRO A 321 10.05 -20.87 20.16
CA PRO A 321 8.61 -20.90 20.01
C PRO A 321 8.16 -22.15 20.74
N ALA A 322 7.44 -21.97 21.84
CA ALA A 322 6.64 -23.05 22.39
C ALA A 322 5.76 -23.44 21.21
N GLY A 323 6.04 -24.60 20.59
CA GLY A 323 5.30 -25.07 19.42
C GLY A 323 3.81 -24.97 19.68
N SER A 324 3.00 -24.87 18.62
CA SER A 324 1.60 -24.50 18.78
C SER A 324 0.91 -25.40 19.80
N ILE A 325 0.08 -24.85 20.69
CA ILE A 325 -0.77 -25.65 21.56
C ILE A 325 -1.60 -26.67 20.74
N LEU A 326 -1.92 -26.32 19.49
CA LEU A 326 -2.62 -27.18 18.54
C LEU A 326 -1.75 -28.34 18.03
N ASP A 327 -0.44 -28.19 17.98
CA ASP A 327 0.49 -29.25 17.58
C ASP A 327 0.56 -30.35 18.65
N ARG A 328 0.35 -29.99 19.93
CA ARG A 328 0.23 -30.95 21.04
C ARG A 328 -1.01 -31.83 20.95
N GLY A 329 -2.01 -31.43 20.15
CA GLY A 329 -3.24 -32.19 19.88
C GLY A 329 -3.20 -33.09 18.64
N ARG A 330 -2.14 -33.04 17.81
CA ARG A 330 -2.08 -33.77 16.53
C ARG A 330 -1.35 -35.12 16.66
N VAL A 331 -2.15 -36.20 16.58
CA VAL A 331 -1.85 -37.60 16.19
C VAL A 331 -1.17 -38.55 17.19
N PRO A 332 -1.87 -39.63 17.63
CA PRO A 332 -3.25 -39.62 18.09
C PRO A 332 -3.31 -38.95 19.49
N PRO A 333 -4.36 -38.19 19.81
CA PRO A 333 -4.47 -37.54 21.11
C PRO A 333 -4.60 -38.63 22.18
N ARG A 334 -3.58 -38.81 23.01
CA ARG A 334 -3.64 -39.72 24.16
C ARG A 334 -4.65 -39.26 25.22
N ARG A 335 -5.08 -37.98 25.17
CA ARG A 335 -6.07 -37.33 26.05
C ARG A 335 -6.53 -35.98 25.46
N PRO A 336 -7.70 -35.44 25.86
CA PRO A 336 -8.13 -34.08 25.48
C PRO A 336 -7.15 -33.02 25.98
N LEU A 337 -7.04 -31.90 25.25
CA LEU A 337 -6.32 -30.70 25.71
C LEU A 337 -7.07 -30.07 26.88
N ILE A 338 -6.36 -29.85 27.98
CA ILE A 338 -6.89 -29.21 29.18
C ILE A 338 -6.34 -27.80 29.23
N VAL A 339 -7.23 -26.82 29.04
CA VAL A 339 -6.94 -25.40 29.20
C VAL A 339 -7.71 -24.89 30.41
N VAL A 340 -7.02 -24.15 31.29
CA VAL A 340 -7.62 -23.59 32.50
C VAL A 340 -7.55 -22.06 32.45
N GLU A 341 -8.67 -21.41 32.69
CA GLU A 341 -8.72 -19.95 32.77
C GLU A 341 -8.14 -19.46 34.09
N LEU A 342 -7.18 -18.53 33.99
CA LEU A 342 -6.64 -17.78 35.10
C LEU A 342 -6.92 -16.30 34.89
N ASP A 343 -7.75 -15.77 35.77
CA ASP A 343 -8.05 -14.35 35.81
C ASP A 343 -6.83 -13.52 36.25
N PRO A 344 -6.48 -12.44 35.53
CA PRO A 344 -5.55 -11.46 36.05
C PRO A 344 -6.06 -10.82 37.35
N PRO A 345 -5.17 -10.49 38.30
CA PRO A 345 -5.56 -9.86 39.56
C PRO A 345 -6.07 -8.43 39.32
N ARG A 346 -6.81 -7.89 40.28
CA ARG A 346 -7.27 -6.48 40.28
C ARG A 346 -6.25 -5.52 40.90
N ASP A 347 -5.18 -6.05 41.46
CA ASP A 347 -4.12 -5.32 42.13
C ASP A 347 -2.75 -5.72 41.58
N LEU A 348 -1.67 -5.30 42.25
CA LEU A 348 -0.30 -5.54 41.80
C LEU A 348 0.24 -6.92 42.22
N HIS A 349 -0.51 -7.73 42.99
CA HIS A 349 -0.04 -8.98 43.59
C HIS A 349 -0.27 -10.17 42.63
N TYR A 350 0.64 -10.38 41.69
CA TYR A 350 0.52 -11.43 40.66
C TYR A 350 1.06 -12.81 41.10
N GLU A 351 1.88 -12.88 42.14
CA GLU A 351 2.54 -14.10 42.61
C GLU A 351 1.58 -15.26 42.91
N PRO A 352 0.37 -15.04 43.47
CA PRO A 352 -0.61 -16.11 43.64
C PRO A 352 -1.05 -16.74 42.32
N VAL A 353 -1.14 -15.97 41.23
CA VAL A 353 -1.51 -16.48 39.90
C VAL A 353 -0.39 -17.35 39.35
N VAL A 354 0.87 -16.91 39.46
CA VAL A 354 2.05 -17.70 39.06
C VAL A 354 2.14 -19.01 39.86
N ARG A 355 1.87 -18.98 41.16
CA ARG A 355 1.84 -20.18 42.02
C ARG A 355 0.78 -21.18 41.54
N ARG A 356 -0.43 -20.70 41.23
CA ARG A 356 -1.50 -21.54 40.68
C ARG A 356 -1.13 -22.10 39.31
N ALA A 357 -0.53 -21.31 38.44
CA ALA A 357 -0.04 -21.78 37.14
C ALA A 357 0.98 -22.91 37.28
N ARG A 358 1.93 -22.81 38.23
CA ARG A 358 2.88 -23.91 38.53
C ARG A 358 2.15 -25.18 38.99
N GLN A 359 1.16 -25.04 39.88
CA GLN A 359 0.35 -26.18 40.33
C GLN A 359 -0.41 -26.83 39.18
N LEU A 360 -1.02 -26.03 38.28
CA LEU A 360 -1.74 -26.53 37.11
C LEU A 360 -0.81 -27.27 36.15
N ARG A 361 0.41 -26.76 35.93
CA ARG A 361 1.44 -27.45 35.15
C ARG A 361 1.75 -28.82 35.74
N ASP A 362 1.99 -28.87 37.06
CA ASP A 362 2.35 -30.10 37.75
C ASP A 362 1.19 -31.12 37.74
N MET A 363 -0.06 -30.65 37.57
CA MET A 363 -1.26 -31.48 37.34
C MET A 363 -1.45 -31.90 35.87
N GLY A 364 -0.58 -31.47 34.95
CA GLY A 364 -0.64 -31.82 33.53
C GLY A 364 -1.61 -30.99 32.71
N VAL A 365 -1.93 -29.75 33.12
CA VAL A 365 -2.65 -28.77 32.28
C VAL A 365 -1.76 -28.38 31.09
N ASP A 366 -2.35 -28.29 29.89
CA ASP A 366 -1.61 -28.09 28.65
C ASP A 366 -1.31 -26.60 28.37
N ALA A 367 -2.20 -25.71 28.80
CA ALA A 367 -2.04 -24.26 28.78
C ALA A 367 -3.01 -23.56 29.74
N VAL A 368 -2.76 -22.28 30.00
CA VAL A 368 -3.74 -21.41 30.67
C VAL A 368 -4.26 -20.37 29.70
N THR A 369 -5.49 -19.91 29.93
CA THR A 369 -6.07 -18.79 29.17
C THR A 369 -6.33 -17.62 30.12
N MET A 370 -6.13 -16.38 29.65
CA MET A 370 -6.22 -15.20 30.50
C MET A 370 -7.14 -14.14 29.89
N GLY A 371 -8.22 -13.86 30.62
CA GLY A 371 -9.20 -12.82 30.29
C GLY A 371 -8.59 -11.42 30.20
N ASP A 372 -9.12 -10.62 29.27
CA ASP A 372 -8.73 -9.23 29.06
C ASP A 372 -9.88 -8.32 29.51
N ASN A 373 -9.78 -7.83 30.76
CA ASN A 373 -10.81 -7.05 31.43
C ASN A 373 -12.24 -7.64 31.25
N THR A 374 -12.38 -8.93 31.57
CA THR A 374 -13.65 -9.68 31.43
C THR A 374 -14.80 -8.96 32.14
N VAL A 375 -15.97 -8.90 31.50
CA VAL A 375 -17.15 -8.14 31.98
C VAL A 375 -16.83 -6.66 32.21
N ALA A 376 -15.94 -6.09 31.38
CA ALA A 376 -15.50 -4.68 31.43
C ALA A 376 -14.99 -4.24 32.82
N THR A 377 -14.42 -5.18 33.58
CA THR A 377 -13.88 -4.92 34.92
C THR A 377 -12.37 -4.70 34.82
N LEU A 378 -11.88 -3.61 35.41
CA LEU A 378 -10.44 -3.31 35.42
C LEU A 378 -9.65 -4.42 36.15
N ARG A 379 -8.65 -4.97 35.44
CA ARG A 379 -7.67 -5.91 35.96
C ARG A 379 -6.26 -5.55 35.47
N MET A 380 -5.25 -6.19 36.03
CA MET A 380 -3.90 -6.17 35.48
C MET A 380 -3.93 -6.62 34.02
N HIS A 381 -3.18 -5.93 33.16
CA HIS A 381 -3.12 -6.26 31.73
C HIS A 381 -2.63 -7.70 31.53
N ASN A 382 -3.42 -8.50 30.82
CA ASN A 382 -3.21 -9.94 30.72
C ASN A 382 -1.92 -10.32 29.98
N MET A 383 -1.50 -9.56 28.96
CA MET A 383 -0.24 -9.79 28.22
C MET A 383 1.00 -9.78 29.13
N THR A 384 1.11 -8.80 30.02
CA THR A 384 2.24 -8.72 30.96
C THR A 384 2.24 -9.93 31.91
N LEU A 385 1.07 -10.28 32.44
CA LEU A 385 0.93 -11.44 33.31
C LEU A 385 1.21 -12.75 32.57
N ALA A 386 0.78 -12.86 31.31
CA ALA A 386 1.02 -14.01 30.46
C ALA A 386 2.53 -14.22 30.23
N GLN A 387 3.28 -13.14 29.96
CA GLN A 387 4.73 -13.21 29.85
C GLN A 387 5.38 -13.72 31.13
N ILE A 388 4.98 -13.19 32.29
CA ILE A 388 5.46 -13.64 33.61
C ILE A 388 5.14 -15.13 33.81
N VAL A 389 3.90 -15.57 33.54
CA VAL A 389 3.50 -16.97 33.70
C VAL A 389 4.26 -17.90 32.76
N GLN A 390 4.48 -17.51 31.50
CA GLN A 390 5.31 -18.30 30.58
C GLN A 390 6.74 -18.46 31.10
N GLN A 391 7.36 -17.38 31.59
CA GLN A 391 8.74 -17.39 32.07
C GLN A 391 8.91 -18.14 33.40
N GLU A 392 7.99 -17.92 34.34
CA GLU A 392 8.12 -18.39 35.71
C GLU A 392 7.45 -19.74 35.99
N ALA A 393 6.37 -20.06 35.27
CA ALA A 393 5.64 -21.31 35.40
C ALA A 393 5.90 -22.25 34.22
N GLY A 394 6.39 -21.78 33.07
CA GLY A 394 6.69 -22.64 31.92
C GLY A 394 5.44 -23.22 31.24
N LEU A 395 4.28 -22.59 31.43
CA LEU A 395 3.04 -22.94 30.74
C LEU A 395 2.78 -22.00 29.58
N PRO A 396 2.40 -22.51 28.39
CA PRO A 396 1.85 -21.68 27.33
C PRO A 396 0.62 -20.92 27.83
N VAL A 397 0.47 -19.68 27.39
CA VAL A 397 -0.66 -18.82 27.75
C VAL A 397 -1.40 -18.39 26.49
N ILE A 398 -2.72 -18.59 26.48
CA ILE A 398 -3.65 -18.00 25.51
C ILE A 398 -4.08 -16.64 26.06
N VAL A 399 -3.70 -15.58 25.37
CA VAL A 399 -4.01 -14.20 25.76
C VAL A 399 -5.29 -13.79 25.06
N HIS A 400 -6.29 -13.37 25.83
CA HIS A 400 -7.47 -12.75 25.24
C HIS A 400 -7.11 -11.34 24.76
N LEU A 401 -7.61 -10.92 23.59
CA LEU A 401 -7.41 -9.58 23.09
C LEU A 401 -8.78 -8.97 22.80
N THR A 402 -9.20 -8.04 23.66
CA THR A 402 -10.54 -7.46 23.60
C THR A 402 -10.58 -6.27 22.63
N CYS A 403 -11.27 -6.40 21.50
CA CYS A 403 -11.38 -5.37 20.47
C CYS A 403 -12.13 -4.11 20.94
N ARG A 404 -13.04 -4.22 21.91
CA ARG A 404 -13.75 -3.09 22.51
C ARG A 404 -12.83 -1.99 23.03
N ASP A 405 -11.67 -2.34 23.58
CA ASP A 405 -10.83 -1.41 24.34
C ASP A 405 -9.80 -0.67 23.47
N HIS A 406 -9.66 -1.07 22.20
CA HIS A 406 -8.60 -0.60 21.31
C HIS A 406 -9.12 -0.27 19.91
N ASN A 407 -8.55 0.75 19.26
CA ASN A 407 -8.73 0.97 17.83
C ASN A 407 -7.81 0.05 17.01
N LEU A 408 -7.94 0.07 15.69
CA LEU A 408 -7.14 -0.75 14.78
C LEU A 408 -5.63 -0.62 15.03
N LEU A 409 -5.14 0.61 15.21
CA LEU A 409 -3.73 0.88 15.49
C LEU A 409 -3.28 0.31 16.84
N GLY A 410 -4.11 0.44 17.87
CA GLY A 410 -3.86 -0.13 19.20
C GLY A 410 -3.78 -1.65 19.16
N LEU A 411 -4.71 -2.31 18.46
CA LEU A 411 -4.71 -3.77 18.27
C LEU A 411 -3.46 -4.24 17.51
N GLN A 412 -3.10 -3.57 16.42
CA GLN A 412 -1.88 -3.88 15.66
C GLN A 412 -0.62 -3.73 16.52
N SER A 413 -0.54 -2.64 17.30
CA SER A 413 0.57 -2.40 18.23
C SER A 413 0.68 -3.51 19.29
N LEU A 414 -0.44 -3.93 19.87
CA LEU A 414 -0.49 -5.02 20.85
C LEU A 414 -0.08 -6.37 20.25
N LEU A 415 -0.50 -6.69 19.03
CA LEU A 415 -0.09 -7.92 18.35
C LEU A 415 1.42 -7.94 18.05
N LEU A 416 1.99 -6.80 17.64
CA LEU A 416 3.44 -6.67 17.47
C LEU A 416 4.18 -6.87 18.80
N ALA A 417 3.69 -6.27 19.89
CA ALA A 417 4.24 -6.45 21.22
C ALA A 417 4.14 -7.91 21.70
N ALA A 418 3.01 -8.57 21.46
CA ALA A 418 2.78 -9.97 21.80
C ALA A 418 3.82 -10.88 21.12
N HIS A 419 4.05 -10.67 19.82
CA HIS A 419 5.05 -11.41 19.08
C HIS A 419 6.47 -11.24 19.66
N VAL A 420 6.89 -10.01 19.93
CA VAL A 420 8.21 -9.73 20.54
C VAL A 420 8.35 -10.38 21.93
N ALA A 421 7.25 -10.43 22.69
CA ALA A 421 7.20 -11.06 24.01
C ALA A 421 7.08 -12.61 23.97
N GLY A 422 7.01 -13.22 22.78
CA GLY A 422 6.83 -14.68 22.63
C GLY A 422 5.42 -15.17 22.98
N LEU A 423 4.41 -14.30 22.90
CA LEU A 423 3.00 -14.60 23.14
C LEU A 423 2.31 -14.83 21.79
N HIS A 424 2.25 -16.09 21.35
CA HIS A 424 1.76 -16.45 20.01
C HIS A 424 0.34 -17.03 20.00
N HIS A 425 -0.26 -17.23 21.17
CA HIS A 425 -1.61 -17.74 21.30
C HIS A 425 -2.54 -16.60 21.69
N ILE A 426 -3.27 -16.07 20.70
CA ILE A 426 -4.20 -14.97 20.89
C ILE A 426 -5.62 -15.46 20.66
N LEU A 427 -6.52 -15.13 21.58
CA LEU A 427 -7.96 -15.27 21.41
C LEU A 427 -8.56 -13.87 21.24
N ALA A 428 -8.88 -13.49 20.00
CA ALA A 428 -9.56 -12.24 19.74
C ALA A 428 -11.01 -12.31 20.26
N LEU A 429 -11.45 -11.26 20.97
CA LEU A 429 -12.80 -11.18 21.52
C LEU A 429 -13.37 -9.78 21.26
N THR A 430 -14.64 -9.71 20.88
CA THR A 430 -15.33 -8.43 20.71
C THR A 430 -15.41 -7.66 22.04
N GLY A 431 -15.71 -8.37 23.14
CA GLY A 431 -15.80 -7.82 24.50
C GLY A 431 -17.16 -7.19 24.85
N ASP A 432 -17.56 -7.34 26.11
CA ASP A 432 -18.83 -6.81 26.65
C ASP A 432 -18.85 -5.27 26.65
N PRO A 433 -19.95 -4.57 26.36
CA PRO A 433 -19.96 -3.10 26.35
C PRO A 433 -19.37 -2.49 27.64
N ALA A 434 -18.54 -1.44 27.51
CA ALA A 434 -17.80 -0.87 28.64
C ALA A 434 -18.70 -0.40 29.79
N ARG A 435 -19.96 -0.05 29.46
CA ARG A 435 -21.01 0.36 30.42
C ARG A 435 -21.47 -0.75 31.36
N VAL A 436 -21.17 -2.02 31.06
CA VAL A 436 -21.49 -3.19 31.90
C VAL A 436 -20.49 -3.34 33.06
N GLY A 437 -19.35 -2.67 32.97
CA GLY A 437 -18.23 -2.79 33.90
C GLY A 437 -18.27 -1.88 35.12
N ASP A 438 -17.13 -1.85 35.83
CA ASP A 438 -16.94 -1.04 37.05
C ASP A 438 -16.43 0.38 36.78
N GLN A 439 -16.27 0.76 35.50
CA GLN A 439 -15.85 2.08 35.04
C GLN A 439 -16.95 2.77 34.21
N PRO A 440 -17.97 3.37 34.83
CA PRO A 440 -19.14 3.91 34.11
C PRO A 440 -18.83 5.06 33.14
N GLY A 441 -17.65 5.69 33.26
CA GLY A 441 -17.17 6.74 32.34
C GLY A 441 -16.37 6.23 31.13
N ALA A 442 -16.07 4.93 31.05
CA ALA A 442 -15.30 4.37 29.95
C ALA A 442 -16.15 4.24 28.67
N THR A 443 -15.53 4.55 27.52
CA THR A 443 -16.16 4.42 26.20
C THR A 443 -15.57 3.25 25.44
N SER A 444 -16.43 2.49 24.76
CA SER A 444 -16.00 1.44 23.83
C SER A 444 -15.55 2.01 22.49
N VAL A 445 -14.51 1.42 21.91
CA VAL A 445 -13.93 1.85 20.62
C VAL A 445 -14.56 1.10 19.44
N TYR A 446 -14.56 -0.23 19.47
CA TYR A 446 -15.19 -1.12 18.47
C TYR A 446 -14.80 -0.84 17.00
N ASP A 447 -13.53 -0.49 16.77
CA ASP A 447 -13.01 -0.30 15.40
C ASP A 447 -12.94 -1.65 14.64
N LEU A 448 -12.81 -2.76 15.39
CA LEU A 448 -12.88 -4.14 14.93
C LEU A 448 -13.75 -5.00 15.87
N ASN A 449 -14.24 -6.15 15.39
CA ASN A 449 -14.91 -7.20 16.17
C ASN A 449 -14.25 -8.57 15.87
N SER A 450 -14.51 -9.55 16.74
CA SER A 450 -13.89 -10.90 16.74
C SER A 450 -14.73 -11.95 16.03
#